data_AF-A0A938SLY9-F1
#
_entry.id   AF-A0A938SLY9-F1
#
_cell.length_a   1.000
_cell.length_b   1.000
_cell.length_c   1.000
_cell.angle_alpha   90.00
_cell.angle_beta   90.00
_cell.angle_gamma   90.00
#
_symmetry.space_group_name_H-M   'P 1'
#
loop_
_entity.id
_entity.type
_entity.pdbx_description
1 polymer ?
#
loop_
_entity_poly.entity_id
_entity_poly.type
_entity_poly.pdbx_seq_one_letter_code
_entity_poly.pdbx_strand_id
1 'polypeptide(L)'
;MNALSLLTALLLAPPAALSAADVPKPKPNVVFILADDQRFDELGCAGHPLINTPNIDRLVREGTLFENSFVSSASCLPNRTSLLTGQWERRHTVGWNSGSALSRDQWANTFPMVLKRNGYMVAYLGKNHTPGLRFWDFDYYYGNRLGHLGFYPKAAQPIFNNASADTQPDPVAEWANETPGGWRDVLPLLSRRNVAKGE
;
A
#
# COMPACT_ATOMS: atom_id res chain seq x y z
N MET A 1 -70.89 6.78 -16.34
CA MET A 1 -69.60 7.37 -15.95
C MET A 1 -68.79 7.48 -17.22
N ASN A 2 -68.67 8.69 -17.77
CA ASN A 2 -68.26 8.88 -19.17
C ASN A 2 -66.73 8.84 -19.29
N ALA A 3 -66.23 8.16 -20.32
CA ALA A 3 -64.80 7.97 -20.61
C ALA A 3 -63.98 9.28 -20.69
N LEU A 4 -64.66 10.40 -20.91
CA LEU A 4 -64.06 11.73 -20.96
C LEU A 4 -63.58 12.25 -19.59
N SER A 5 -64.16 11.76 -18.48
CA SER A 5 -63.79 12.17 -17.12
C SER A 5 -62.54 11.47 -16.58
N LEU A 6 -62.11 10.36 -17.21
CA LEU A 6 -60.91 9.61 -16.84
C LEU A 6 -59.64 10.16 -17.52
N LEU A 7 -59.77 10.79 -18.70
CA LEU A 7 -58.62 11.39 -19.40
C LEU A 7 -58.13 12.69 -18.74
N THR A 8 -59.02 13.50 -18.16
CA THR A 8 -58.64 14.76 -17.51
C THR A 8 -57.90 14.57 -16.19
N ALA A 9 -58.12 13.43 -15.50
CA ALA A 9 -57.39 13.10 -14.28
C ALA A 9 -55.94 12.66 -14.54
N LEU A 10 -55.60 12.25 -15.76
CA LEU A 10 -54.25 11.81 -16.11
C LEU A 10 -53.32 12.97 -16.51
N LEU A 11 -53.88 14.14 -16.88
CA LEU A 11 -53.10 15.32 -17.26
C LEU A 11 -52.67 16.21 -16.07
N LEU A 12 -53.16 15.93 -14.86
CA LEU A 12 -52.84 16.72 -13.65
C LEU A 12 -52.03 15.92 -12.62
N ALA A 13 -51.35 14.86 -13.04
CA ALA A 13 -50.28 14.28 -12.23
C ALA A 13 -49.06 15.21 -12.35
N PRO A 14 -48.52 15.75 -11.24
CA PRO A 14 -47.24 16.44 -11.30
C PRO A 14 -46.22 15.48 -11.93
N PRO A 15 -45.31 15.95 -12.81
CA PRO A 15 -44.26 15.09 -13.32
C PRO A 15 -43.56 14.53 -12.08
N ALA A 16 -43.71 13.23 -11.86
CA ALA A 16 -42.89 12.53 -10.90
C ALA A 16 -41.47 12.87 -11.32
N ALA A 17 -40.79 13.70 -10.51
CA ALA A 17 -39.40 14.01 -10.75
C ALA A 17 -38.74 12.65 -10.88
N LEU A 18 -38.35 12.29 -12.10
CA LEU A 18 -37.49 11.15 -12.35
C LEU A 18 -36.24 11.53 -11.55
N SER A 19 -36.18 11.03 -10.31
CA SER A 19 -34.96 11.04 -9.53
C SER A 19 -33.95 10.47 -10.49
N ALA A 20 -32.99 11.31 -10.91
CA ALA A 20 -31.90 10.87 -11.75
C ALA A 20 -31.34 9.64 -11.04
N ALA A 21 -31.61 8.46 -11.60
CA ALA A 21 -31.17 7.21 -10.99
C ALA A 21 -29.70 7.42 -10.69
N ASP A 22 -29.31 7.30 -9.41
CA ASP A 22 -27.94 7.52 -8.97
C ASP A 22 -27.07 6.62 -9.83
N VAL A 23 -26.44 7.21 -10.85
CA VAL A 23 -25.50 6.50 -11.71
C VAL A 23 -24.46 5.95 -10.75
N PRO A 24 -24.29 4.62 -10.64
CA PRO A 24 -23.39 4.06 -9.65
C PRO A 24 -22.02 4.68 -9.87
N LYS A 25 -21.60 5.53 -8.92
CA LYS A 25 -20.30 6.18 -9.05
C LYS A 25 -19.25 5.06 -9.02
N PRO A 26 -18.32 5.03 -9.98
CA PRO A 26 -17.28 4.02 -9.98
C PRO A 26 -16.52 4.10 -8.66
N LYS A 27 -16.30 2.94 -8.06
CA LYS A 27 -15.53 2.82 -6.82
C LYS A 27 -14.10 3.34 -7.08
N PRO A 28 -13.54 4.19 -6.19
CA PRO A 28 -12.19 4.70 -6.39
C PRO A 28 -11.16 3.59 -6.22
N ASN A 29 -10.08 3.62 -6.98
CA ASN A 29 -8.90 2.78 -6.74
C ASN A 29 -8.17 3.27 -5.48
N VAL A 30 -7.71 2.34 -4.66
CA VAL A 30 -6.95 2.65 -3.44
C VAL A 30 -5.53 2.09 -3.58
N VAL A 31 -4.54 2.97 -3.49
CA VAL A 31 -3.12 2.59 -3.51
C VAL A 31 -2.52 2.98 -2.17
N PHE A 32 -2.00 1.99 -1.43
CA PHE A 32 -1.33 2.20 -0.15
C PHE A 32 0.17 1.97 -0.30
N ILE A 33 0.95 3.02 -0.10
CA ILE A 33 2.42 2.99 -0.19
C ILE A 33 2.98 3.10 1.23
N LEU A 34 3.78 2.10 1.63
CA LEU A 34 4.41 2.05 2.94
C LEU A 34 5.93 1.94 2.77
N ALA A 35 6.64 2.99 3.17
CA ALA A 35 8.09 2.95 3.33
C ALA A 35 8.48 2.20 4.61
N ASP A 36 9.67 1.60 4.63
CA ASP A 36 10.24 0.93 5.81
C ASP A 36 11.39 1.79 6.35
N ASP A 37 11.44 1.95 7.68
CA ASP A 37 12.46 2.73 8.41
C ASP A 37 12.66 4.20 7.97
N GLN A 38 11.69 4.77 7.24
CA GLN A 38 11.74 6.17 6.83
C GLN A 38 11.52 7.11 8.02
N ARG A 39 12.52 7.96 8.30
CA ARG A 39 12.38 9.01 9.32
C ARG A 39 11.49 10.14 8.82
N PHE A 40 10.89 10.87 9.76
CA PHE A 40 9.97 11.97 9.44
C PHE A 40 10.64 13.12 8.66
N ASP A 41 11.96 13.28 8.80
CA ASP A 41 12.77 14.34 8.20
C ASP A 41 13.50 13.90 6.92
N GLU A 42 13.29 12.68 6.42
CA GLU A 42 14.01 12.12 5.26
C GLU A 42 13.35 12.36 3.90
N LEU A 43 12.41 13.31 3.82
CA LEU A 43 11.75 13.71 2.58
C LEU A 43 12.12 15.15 2.18
N GLY A 44 12.16 15.41 0.88
CA GLY A 44 12.32 16.77 0.35
C GLY A 44 11.22 17.70 0.85
N CYS A 45 9.97 17.23 0.85
CA CYS A 45 8.83 17.97 1.44
C CYS A 45 8.93 18.20 2.96
N ALA A 46 9.78 17.45 3.68
CA ALA A 46 10.09 17.68 5.09
C ALA A 46 11.29 18.63 5.31
N GLY A 47 11.89 19.15 4.22
CA GLY A 47 13.01 20.08 4.28
C GLY A 47 14.39 19.42 4.33
N HIS A 48 14.53 18.14 3.98
CA HIS A 48 15.83 17.47 4.00
C HIS A 48 16.83 18.15 3.02
N PRO A 49 18.05 18.50 3.45
CA PRO A 49 18.96 19.33 2.64
C PRO A 49 19.59 18.60 1.44
N LEU A 50 19.58 17.26 1.45
CA LEU A 50 20.29 16.43 0.46
C LEU A 50 19.39 15.43 -0.28
N ILE A 51 18.22 15.10 0.28
CA ILE A 51 17.38 14.01 -0.25
C ILE A 51 16.36 14.65 -1.18
N ASN A 52 16.33 14.19 -2.42
CA ASN A 52 15.42 14.69 -3.44
C ASN A 52 14.31 13.65 -3.68
N THR A 53 13.07 14.00 -3.35
CA THR A 53 11.90 13.13 -3.50
C THR A 53 10.82 13.75 -4.40
N PRO A 54 11.15 14.16 -5.65
CA PRO A 54 10.28 15.00 -6.47
C PRO A 54 8.88 14.41 -6.72
N ASN A 55 8.75 13.08 -6.77
CA ASN A 55 7.47 12.39 -6.92
C ASN A 55 6.63 12.44 -5.63
N ILE A 56 7.24 12.26 -4.47
CA ILE A 56 6.54 12.36 -3.17
C ILE A 56 6.17 13.83 -2.90
N ASP A 57 7.09 14.75 -3.18
CA ASP A 57 6.84 16.19 -3.04
C ASP A 57 5.69 16.65 -3.95
N ARG A 58 5.55 16.04 -5.13
CA ARG A 58 4.41 16.26 -6.02
C ARG A 58 3.10 15.75 -5.39
N LEU A 59 3.09 14.54 -4.82
CA LEU A 59 1.91 14.01 -4.13
C LEU A 59 1.47 14.91 -2.97
N VAL A 60 2.42 15.49 -2.24
CA VAL A 60 2.12 16.47 -1.19
C VAL A 60 1.50 17.74 -1.77
N ARG A 61 2.05 18.30 -2.85
CA ARG A 61 1.50 19.50 -3.52
C ARG A 61 0.10 19.29 -4.10
N GLU A 62 -0.20 18.10 -4.60
CA GLU A 62 -1.48 17.74 -5.21
C GLU A 62 -2.49 17.15 -4.20
N GLY A 63 -2.07 16.97 -2.95
CA GLY A 63 -2.82 16.23 -1.94
C GLY A 63 -2.81 16.89 -0.58
N THR A 64 -2.69 16.08 0.47
CA THR A 64 -2.71 16.53 1.85
C THR A 64 -1.60 15.84 2.62
N LEU A 65 -0.77 16.63 3.30
CA LEU A 65 0.26 16.16 4.23
C LEU A 65 -0.28 16.19 5.66
N PHE A 66 -0.11 15.08 6.37
CA PHE A 66 -0.37 15.00 7.80
C PHE A 66 0.95 15.18 8.55
N GLU A 67 1.23 16.38 9.04
CA GLU A 67 2.47 16.70 9.77
C GLU A 67 2.60 15.92 11.09
N ASN A 68 1.45 15.57 11.69
CA ASN A 68 1.36 14.86 12.96
C ASN A 68 0.78 13.45 12.74
N SER A 69 1.52 12.61 12.02
CA SER A 69 1.17 11.21 11.76
C SER A 69 2.09 10.27 12.53
N PHE A 70 1.51 9.39 13.35
CA PHE A 70 2.26 8.50 14.23
C PHE A 70 1.96 7.04 13.95
N VAL A 71 3.00 6.21 13.94
CA VAL A 71 2.86 4.76 13.90
C VAL A 71 2.42 4.22 15.25
N SER A 72 1.69 3.10 15.24
CA SER A 72 1.22 2.47 16.48
C SER A 72 2.34 1.77 17.27
N SER A 73 3.40 1.38 16.58
CA SER A 73 4.60 0.74 17.12
C SER A 73 5.79 1.12 16.24
N ALA A 74 6.96 1.31 16.86
CA ALA A 74 8.21 1.61 16.15
C ALA A 74 8.89 0.36 15.56
N SER A 75 8.22 -0.81 15.62
CA SER A 75 8.72 -2.06 15.06
C SER A 75 7.87 -2.49 13.85
N CYS A 76 8.54 -2.97 12.80
CA CYS A 76 7.92 -3.31 11.52
C CYS A 76 6.79 -4.35 11.63
N LEU A 77 7.01 -5.46 12.33
CA LEU A 77 6.05 -6.56 12.49
C LEU A 77 4.74 -6.14 13.19
N PRO A 78 4.77 -5.56 14.41
CA PRO A 78 3.54 -5.11 15.06
C PRO A 78 2.89 -3.95 14.30
N ASN A 79 3.67 -3.00 13.78
CA ASN A 79 3.10 -1.86 13.06
C ASN A 79 2.38 -2.27 11.76
N ARG A 80 2.96 -3.16 10.96
CA ARG A 80 2.30 -3.70 9.75
C ARG A 80 1.03 -4.46 10.10
N THR A 81 1.04 -5.19 11.23
CA THR A 81 -0.15 -5.89 11.72
C THR A 81 -1.24 -4.91 12.16
N SER A 82 -0.88 -3.84 12.86
CA SER A 82 -1.81 -2.77 13.21
C SER A 82 -2.40 -2.09 11.97
N LEU A 83 -1.57 -1.80 10.96
CA LEU A 83 -2.02 -1.19 9.69
C LEU A 83 -3.03 -2.08 8.97
N LEU A 84 -2.77 -3.39 8.87
CA LEU A 84 -3.68 -4.32 8.20
C LEU A 84 -4.99 -4.51 8.95
N THR A 85 -4.93 -4.61 10.28
CA THR A 85 -6.10 -4.91 11.12
C THR A 85 -6.88 -3.66 11.53
N GLY A 86 -6.27 -2.47 11.48
CA GLY A 86 -6.82 -1.26 12.09
C GLY A 86 -6.91 -1.34 13.62
N GLN A 87 -6.12 -2.22 14.26
CA GLN A 87 -6.16 -2.46 15.71
C GLN A 87 -4.81 -2.21 16.35
N TRP A 88 -4.79 -1.87 17.64
CA TRP A 88 -3.56 -1.76 18.42
C TRP A 88 -2.95 -3.13 18.72
N GLU A 89 -1.65 -3.16 19.00
CA GLU A 89 -0.90 -4.39 19.35
C GLU A 89 -1.55 -5.19 20.47
N ARG A 90 -2.02 -4.51 21.52
CA ARG A 90 -2.75 -5.14 22.64
C ARG A 90 -4.03 -5.89 22.24
N ARG A 91 -4.59 -5.60 21.06
CA ARG A 91 -5.84 -6.21 20.56
C ARG A 91 -5.57 -7.34 19.59
N HIS A 92 -4.60 -7.18 18.69
CA HIS A 92 -4.23 -8.23 17.75
C HIS A 92 -3.18 -9.20 18.28
N THR A 93 -2.52 -8.89 19.41
CA THR A 93 -1.53 -9.68 20.17
C THR A 93 -0.23 -10.04 19.45
N VAL A 94 -0.14 -9.80 18.14
CA VAL A 94 1.06 -10.00 17.31
C VAL A 94 2.14 -8.95 17.61
N GLY A 95 3.08 -9.28 18.50
CA GLY A 95 4.30 -8.53 18.81
C GLY A 95 5.57 -9.34 18.52
N TRP A 96 6.74 -8.68 18.54
CA TRP A 96 8.05 -9.25 18.16
C TRP A 96 8.39 -10.57 18.88
N ASN A 97 8.15 -10.63 20.19
CA ASN A 97 8.41 -11.80 21.03
C ASN A 97 7.13 -12.57 21.41
N SER A 98 6.01 -12.30 20.77
CA SER A 98 4.72 -12.89 21.16
C SER A 98 4.60 -14.36 20.77
N GLY A 99 5.33 -14.80 19.73
CA GLY A 99 5.12 -16.10 19.08
C GLY A 99 3.72 -16.27 18.47
N SER A 100 2.92 -15.19 18.45
CA SER A 100 1.53 -15.21 18.01
C SER A 100 1.41 -14.78 16.54
N ALA A 101 0.30 -15.16 15.93
CA ALA A 101 -0.04 -14.86 14.56
C ALA A 101 -1.51 -14.49 14.46
N LEU A 102 -1.88 -13.74 13.43
CA LEU A 102 -3.29 -13.43 13.17
C LEU A 102 -4.10 -14.73 13.05
N SER A 103 -5.19 -14.81 13.80
CA SER A 103 -6.18 -15.86 13.63
C SER A 103 -6.86 -15.73 12.26
N ARG A 104 -7.56 -16.79 11.82
CA ARG A 104 -8.35 -16.75 10.58
C ARG A 104 -9.35 -15.60 10.60
N ASP A 105 -10.00 -15.39 11.74
CA ASP A 105 -11.01 -14.35 11.90
C ASP A 105 -10.39 -12.95 11.92
N GLN A 106 -9.24 -12.76 12.58
CA GLN A 106 -8.54 -11.48 12.54
C GLN A 106 -8.07 -11.15 11.12
N TRP A 107 -7.51 -12.12 10.41
CA TRP A 107 -7.11 -11.97 9.01
C TRP A 107 -8.28 -11.60 8.11
N ALA A 108 -9.41 -12.31 8.24
CA ALA A 108 -10.66 -12.07 7.54
C ALA A 108 -11.20 -10.64 7.67
N ASN A 109 -10.88 -9.96 8.78
CA ASN A 109 -11.34 -8.61 9.09
C ASN A 109 -10.29 -7.52 8.83
N THR A 110 -9.15 -7.87 8.22
CA THR A 110 -8.16 -6.86 7.76
C THR A 110 -8.73 -6.01 6.63
N PHE A 111 -8.27 -4.76 6.52
CA PHE A 111 -8.78 -3.84 5.49
C PHE A 111 -8.67 -4.38 4.05
N PRO A 112 -7.59 -5.10 3.64
CA PRO A 112 -7.52 -5.65 2.29
C PRO A 112 -8.59 -6.73 2.07
N MET A 113 -8.87 -7.56 3.07
CA MET A 113 -9.90 -8.60 2.96
C MET A 113 -11.31 -7.99 2.97
N VAL A 114 -11.53 -6.93 3.73
CA VAL A 114 -12.78 -6.15 3.69
C VAL A 114 -12.98 -5.52 2.32
N LEU A 115 -11.95 -4.89 1.73
CA LEU A 115 -12.01 -4.36 0.36
C LEU A 115 -12.35 -5.47 -0.65
N LYS A 116 -11.68 -6.62 -0.57
CA LYS A 116 -11.91 -7.77 -1.46
C LYS A 116 -13.36 -8.25 -1.41
N ARG A 117 -13.92 -8.43 -0.21
CA ARG A 117 -15.35 -8.80 -0.02
C ARG A 117 -16.33 -7.79 -0.60
N ASN A 118 -15.90 -6.53 -0.73
CA ASN A 118 -16.68 -5.45 -1.32
C ASN A 118 -16.40 -5.25 -2.82
N GLY A 119 -15.83 -6.26 -3.49
CA GLY A 119 -15.68 -6.28 -4.95
C GLY A 119 -14.46 -5.54 -5.49
N TYR A 120 -13.47 -5.29 -4.63
CA TYR A 120 -12.16 -4.82 -5.09
C TYR A 120 -11.26 -5.99 -5.48
N MET A 121 -10.45 -5.81 -6.53
CA MET A 121 -9.26 -6.62 -6.73
C MET A 121 -8.17 -6.10 -5.79
N VAL A 122 -7.51 -7.02 -5.07
CA VAL A 122 -6.53 -6.66 -4.05
C VAL A 122 -5.19 -7.27 -4.38
N ALA A 123 -4.21 -6.40 -4.56
CA ALA A 123 -2.82 -6.76 -4.81
C ALA A 123 -1.94 -6.38 -3.62
N TYR A 124 -0.91 -7.19 -3.35
CA TYR A 124 0.12 -6.90 -2.37
C TYR A 124 1.50 -7.04 -3.01
N LEU A 125 2.32 -6.00 -2.88
CA LEU A 125 3.68 -5.97 -3.39
C LEU A 125 4.58 -5.44 -2.29
N GLY A 126 5.66 -6.15 -1.95
CA GLY A 126 6.62 -5.67 -0.95
C GLY A 126 6.98 -6.66 0.15
N LYS A 127 7.67 -6.13 1.17
CA LYS A 127 8.02 -6.81 2.41
C LYS A 127 6.76 -7.16 3.20
N ASN A 128 6.57 -8.44 3.44
CA ASN A 128 5.61 -8.93 4.43
C ASN A 128 6.33 -9.29 5.72
N HIS A 129 5.86 -8.74 6.83
CA HIS A 129 6.37 -9.05 8.17
C HIS A 129 5.23 -9.30 9.17
N THR A 130 4.06 -9.74 8.71
CA THR A 130 2.88 -10.00 9.58
C THR A 130 2.63 -11.50 9.71
N PRO A 131 2.94 -12.12 10.86
CA PRO A 131 2.58 -13.50 11.14
C PRO A 131 1.07 -13.74 11.00
N GLY A 132 0.71 -14.79 10.27
CA GLY A 132 -0.70 -15.14 10.00
C GLY A 132 -1.30 -14.48 8.76
N LEU A 133 -0.54 -13.62 8.06
CA LEU A 133 -0.90 -13.15 6.72
C LEU A 133 -1.04 -14.33 5.74
N ARG A 134 -2.14 -14.36 4.99
CA ARG A 134 -2.45 -15.43 4.03
C ARG A 134 -2.29 -14.92 2.60
N PHE A 135 -1.09 -15.11 2.05
CA PHE A 135 -0.74 -14.47 0.77
C PHE A 135 -1.57 -14.97 -0.42
N TRP A 136 -2.09 -16.20 -0.35
CA TRP A 136 -2.99 -16.77 -1.36
C TRP A 136 -4.39 -16.14 -1.38
N ASP A 137 -4.75 -15.33 -0.38
CA ASP A 137 -6.04 -14.63 -0.38
C ASP A 137 -6.00 -13.33 -1.20
N PHE A 138 -4.82 -12.85 -1.62
CA PHE A 138 -4.68 -11.73 -2.55
C PHE A 138 -4.90 -12.17 -4.00
N ASP A 139 -5.48 -11.29 -4.84
CA ASP A 139 -5.62 -11.56 -6.28
C ASP A 139 -4.26 -11.49 -7.00
N TYR A 140 -3.35 -10.68 -6.46
CA TYR A 140 -1.96 -10.65 -6.87
C TYR A 140 -1.07 -10.50 -5.64
N TYR A 141 -0.07 -11.37 -5.50
CA TYR A 141 0.90 -11.28 -4.41
C TYR A 141 2.31 -11.38 -4.96
N TYR A 142 3.12 -10.37 -4.65
CA TYR A 142 4.55 -10.37 -4.93
C TYR A 142 5.30 -9.90 -3.68
N GLY A 143 5.68 -10.85 -2.84
CA GLY A 143 6.28 -10.59 -1.53
C GLY A 143 7.12 -11.77 -1.05
N ASN A 144 8.03 -11.52 -0.11
CA ASN A 144 8.74 -12.59 0.60
C ASN A 144 7.89 -13.01 1.81
N ARG A 145 7.75 -14.33 2.01
CA ARG A 145 6.88 -14.93 3.03
C ARG A 145 7.31 -14.60 4.46
N LEU A 146 8.61 -14.38 4.70
CA LEU A 146 9.20 -14.19 6.04
C LEU A 146 10.39 -13.21 6.05
N GLY A 147 10.37 -12.17 5.22
CA GLY A 147 11.51 -11.24 5.20
C GLY A 147 11.40 -10.15 4.15
N HIS A 148 12.54 -9.53 3.87
CA HIS A 148 12.65 -8.50 2.85
C HIS A 148 12.48 -9.09 1.46
N LEU A 149 11.91 -8.27 0.57
CA LEU A 149 12.10 -8.48 -0.85
C LEU A 149 13.54 -8.05 -1.17
N GLY A 150 14.32 -8.94 -1.82
CA GLY A 150 15.67 -8.59 -2.24
C GLY A 150 15.68 -7.45 -3.27
N PHE A 151 16.85 -6.84 -3.48
CA PHE A 151 17.03 -5.83 -4.53
C PHE A 151 16.67 -6.40 -5.90
N TYR A 152 15.72 -5.77 -6.60
CA TYR A 152 15.30 -6.18 -7.95
C TYR A 152 15.91 -5.28 -9.02
N PRO A 153 17.04 -5.68 -9.64
CA PRO A 153 17.55 -4.95 -10.78
C PRO A 153 16.53 -5.04 -11.92
N LYS A 154 16.26 -3.92 -12.61
CA LYS A 154 15.32 -3.87 -13.74
C LYS A 154 15.60 -4.97 -14.77
N ALA A 155 16.88 -5.22 -15.02
CA ALA A 155 17.34 -6.25 -15.96
C ALA A 155 16.87 -7.68 -15.62
N ALA A 156 16.57 -7.98 -14.35
CA ALA A 156 16.14 -9.31 -13.92
C ALA A 156 14.62 -9.47 -13.80
N GLN A 157 13.85 -8.36 -13.86
CA GLN A 157 12.43 -8.37 -13.54
C GLN A 157 11.65 -7.49 -14.53
N PRO A 158 10.91 -8.11 -15.48
CA PRO A 158 10.21 -7.38 -16.54
C PRO A 158 9.23 -6.30 -16.02
N ILE A 159 8.67 -6.49 -14.82
CA ILE A 159 7.76 -5.52 -14.19
C ILE A 159 8.42 -4.16 -13.92
N PHE A 160 9.75 -4.10 -13.81
CA PHE A 160 10.50 -2.87 -13.58
C PHE A 160 11.13 -2.29 -14.84
N ASN A 161 10.87 -2.84 -16.03
CA ASN A 161 11.44 -2.35 -17.29
C ASN A 161 11.11 -0.88 -17.58
N ASN A 162 9.96 -0.40 -17.08
CA ASN A 162 9.52 0.98 -17.25
C ASN A 162 9.97 1.92 -16.11
N ALA A 163 10.66 1.41 -15.09
CA ALA A 163 11.19 2.26 -14.04
C ALA A 163 12.31 3.13 -14.63
N SER A 164 12.34 4.42 -14.28
CA SER A 164 13.41 5.32 -14.71
C SER A 164 14.68 5.15 -13.87
N ALA A 165 14.55 4.87 -12.58
CA ALA A 165 15.68 4.68 -11.65
C ALA A 165 16.02 3.20 -11.40
N ASP A 166 17.30 2.82 -11.46
CA ASP A 166 17.80 1.45 -11.17
C ASP A 166 17.96 1.16 -9.66
N THR A 167 17.36 1.98 -8.81
CA THR A 167 17.59 1.99 -7.37
C THR A 167 16.32 1.65 -6.60
N GLN A 168 16.42 0.66 -5.72
CA GLN A 168 15.52 0.47 -4.58
C GLN A 168 16.24 1.08 -3.37
N PRO A 169 15.65 2.05 -2.66
CA PRO A 169 16.12 2.44 -1.35
C PRO A 169 15.74 1.32 -0.38
N ASP A 170 16.69 0.43 -0.11
CA ASP A 170 16.65 -0.49 1.03
C ASP A 170 17.79 -0.13 1.99
N PRO A 171 17.67 -0.44 3.29
CA PRO A 171 18.81 -0.42 4.19
C PRO A 171 19.81 -1.47 3.70
N VAL A 172 20.81 -1.02 2.94
CA VAL A 172 21.88 -1.86 2.37
C VAL A 172 22.52 -2.75 3.45
N ALA A 173 22.57 -2.24 4.70
CA ALA A 173 23.08 -2.97 5.86
C ALA A 173 22.20 -4.16 6.29
N GLU A 174 20.87 -4.03 6.22
CA GLU A 174 19.95 -5.11 6.59
C GLU A 174 20.00 -6.21 5.53
N TRP A 175 20.01 -5.84 4.24
CA TRP A 175 20.17 -6.79 3.14
C TRP A 175 21.48 -7.59 3.23
N ALA A 176 22.59 -6.94 3.57
CA ALA A 176 23.88 -7.62 3.75
C ALA A 176 23.93 -8.53 4.98
N ASN A 177 23.04 -8.35 5.95
CA ASN A 177 22.95 -9.24 7.11
C ASN A 177 22.01 -10.43 6.87
N GLU A 178 21.02 -10.27 5.96
CA GLU A 178 20.03 -11.31 5.65
C GLU A 178 20.39 -12.17 4.42
N THR A 179 21.33 -11.72 3.58
CA THR A 179 21.79 -12.49 2.41
C THR A 179 22.79 -13.56 2.82
N PRO A 180 22.69 -14.81 2.33
CA PRO A 180 23.63 -15.89 2.70
C PRO A 180 25.12 -15.56 2.51
N GLY A 181 25.51 -14.80 1.48
CA GLY A 181 26.90 -14.31 1.29
C GLY A 181 27.16 -12.90 1.81
N GLY A 182 26.14 -12.28 2.39
CA GLY A 182 26.17 -10.97 3.03
C GLY A 182 26.86 -9.88 2.21
N TRP A 183 27.69 -9.06 2.86
CA TRP A 183 28.40 -7.94 2.22
C TRP A 183 29.18 -8.32 0.95
N ARG A 184 29.64 -9.58 0.81
CA ARG A 184 30.42 -10.03 -0.36
C ARG A 184 29.58 -10.04 -1.63
N ASP A 185 28.28 -10.31 -1.51
CA ASP A 185 27.35 -10.36 -2.63
C ASP A 185 26.74 -8.97 -2.92
N VAL A 186 26.66 -8.14 -1.88
CA VAL A 186 26.10 -6.77 -1.91
C VAL A 186 27.07 -5.76 -2.54
N LEU A 187 28.34 -5.79 -2.13
CA LEU A 187 29.36 -4.80 -2.52
C LEU A 187 29.54 -4.63 -4.04
N PRO A 188 29.63 -5.71 -4.86
CA PRO A 188 29.80 -5.59 -6.31
C PRO A 188 28.62 -4.95 -7.05
N LEU A 189 27.43 -4.95 -6.45
CA LEU A 189 26.22 -4.35 -7.02
C LEU A 189 26.11 -2.85 -6.70
N LEU A 190 26.67 -2.42 -5.57
CA LEU A 190 26.79 -1.01 -5.20
C LEU A 190 27.89 -0.30 -6.00
N SER A 191 29.01 -0.97 -6.26
CA SER A 191 30.16 -0.37 -6.96
C SER A 191 29.88 -0.03 -8.43
N ARG A 192 28.86 -0.65 -9.04
CA ARG A 192 28.41 -0.32 -10.41
C ARG A 192 27.66 1.02 -10.52
N ARG A 193 27.38 1.71 -9.40
CA ARG A 193 26.53 2.91 -9.37
C ARG A 193 27.24 4.27 -9.37
N ASN A 194 28.57 4.32 -9.38
CA ASN A 194 29.31 5.59 -9.42
C ASN A 194 29.86 5.99 -10.81
N VAL A 195 29.54 5.26 -11.89
CA VAL A 195 30.08 5.56 -13.24
C VAL A 195 29.06 6.26 -14.15
N ALA A 196 27.79 6.40 -13.75
CA ALA A 196 26.77 7.09 -14.57
C ALA A 196 26.45 8.51 -14.05
N LYS A 197 27.47 9.37 -13.94
CA LYS A 197 27.32 10.83 -14.00
C LYS A 197 28.59 11.42 -14.61
N GLY A 198 28.55 11.63 -15.92
CA GLY A 198 29.64 12.21 -16.68
C GLY A 198 29.44 12.07 -18.18
N GLU A 199 28.28 12.51 -18.68
CA GLU A 199 28.01 13.09 -20.01
C GLU A 199 26.56 13.60 -20.06
#